data_AF-A0A061J1F8-F1
#
_entry.id   AF-A0A061J1F8-F1
#
_cell.length_a   1.000
_cell.length_b   1.000
_cell.length_c   1.000
_cell.angle_alpha   90.00
_cell.angle_beta   90.00
_cell.angle_gamma   90.00
#
_symmetry.space_group_name_H-M   'P 1'
#
loop_
_entity.id
_entity.type
_entity.pdbx_description
1 polymer ?
#
loop_
_entity_poly.entity_id
_entity_poly.type
_entity_poly.pdbx_seq_one_letter_code
_entity_poly.pdbx_strand_id
1 'polypeptide(L)'
;MLNKKKNAVDEEEAGMTVRQRLRQKRELEEKRKFGLAPLAVDEVLGNEISPNVPQLISQAPWYYGTSGPTLAHQRLKRADTMDGLQDKHDKVLVLGKAKTYTAGACGNCGSSTHKTNDCYKPRKKVGAKYSGKVTAIDMQVERVEKSYAQKRERYAMGTGVDLLQQAPQEEGDEETRAESRLEGNGEAVKKCPRLQDLFATQTAVTGGGVEIKELPKHLHNLDDDGVLFDPKTGSMRGNPNAADPTRAFQGDLQRYRTGDYYTYLDMQLRFLNGESKSIVDFGLDEQLQKQKRQEQQQKDEGNRNDSRVRTEEETTRDRLVRSLYGDSTLASAESLLRMKEAIASVAAAAASSPASSSSTPMALPHPRMLSATRNGHACVYGSYFERDGFRWGYKCCKRLGKDAVACQSKQAEAATAAKAEGHSLGEAS
;
A
#
# COMPACT_ATOMS: atom_id res chain seq x y z
N MET A 1 -34.03 30.04 29.16
CA MET A 1 -33.71 31.45 28.82
C MET A 1 -33.80 31.77 27.32
N LEU A 2 -33.73 30.79 26.41
CA LEU A 2 -33.85 31.00 24.95
C LEU A 2 -35.26 31.44 24.50
N ASN A 3 -36.34 30.86 25.08
CA ASN A 3 -37.71 31.20 24.69
C ASN A 3 -38.11 32.65 25.02
N LYS A 4 -37.53 33.24 26.09
CA LYS A 4 -37.81 34.63 26.47
C LYS A 4 -37.15 35.65 25.52
N LYS A 5 -36.02 35.26 24.89
CA LYS A 5 -35.34 36.07 23.85
C LYS A 5 -36.03 35.94 22.49
N LYS A 6 -36.54 34.75 22.15
CA LYS A 6 -37.30 34.50 20.91
C LYS A 6 -38.57 35.36 20.86
N ASN A 7 -39.35 35.34 21.95
CA ASN A 7 -40.56 36.16 22.08
C ASN A 7 -40.28 37.67 21.98
N ALA A 8 -39.13 38.16 22.46
CA ALA A 8 -38.77 39.58 22.38
C ALA A 8 -38.41 40.03 20.94
N VAL A 9 -37.76 39.16 20.16
CA VAL A 9 -37.45 39.42 18.75
C VAL A 9 -38.73 39.40 17.89
N ASP A 10 -39.63 38.46 18.18
CA ASP A 10 -40.91 38.36 17.48
C ASP A 10 -41.82 39.58 17.73
N GLU A 11 -41.76 40.18 18.93
CA GLU A 11 -42.48 41.42 19.27
C GLU A 11 -41.87 42.68 18.61
N GLU A 12 -40.54 42.78 18.50
CA GLU A 12 -39.88 43.86 17.76
C GLU A 12 -40.20 43.77 16.25
N GLU A 13 -40.20 42.56 15.67
CA GLU A 13 -40.61 42.36 14.29
C GLU A 13 -42.08 42.74 14.10
N ALA A 14 -42.98 42.43 15.05
CA ALA A 14 -44.41 42.73 14.98
C ALA A 14 -44.72 44.24 14.83
N GLY A 15 -43.88 45.13 15.40
CA GLY A 15 -44.04 46.59 15.30
C GLY A 15 -43.51 47.22 14.00
N MET A 16 -42.76 46.48 13.18
CA MET A 16 -42.12 47.02 11.97
C MET A 16 -43.03 46.98 10.75
N THR A 17 -42.90 48.00 9.88
CA THR A 17 -43.59 48.02 8.59
C THR A 17 -43.13 46.87 7.69
N VAL A 18 -44.01 46.41 6.78
CA VAL A 18 -43.68 45.32 5.82
C VAL A 18 -42.40 45.61 5.03
N ARG A 19 -42.17 46.87 4.64
CA ARG A 19 -40.96 47.30 3.92
C ARG A 19 -39.70 47.21 4.80
N GLN A 20 -39.80 47.56 6.08
CA GLN A 20 -38.68 47.43 7.02
C GLN A 20 -38.34 45.95 7.27
N ARG A 21 -39.35 45.08 7.43
CA ARG A 21 -39.12 43.63 7.56
C ARG A 21 -38.46 43.02 6.33
N LEU A 22 -38.90 43.40 5.12
CA LEU A 22 -38.30 42.91 3.89
C LEU A 22 -36.84 43.36 3.74
N ARG A 23 -36.54 44.62 4.12
CA ARG A 23 -35.19 45.16 4.15
C ARG A 23 -34.30 44.40 5.14
N GLN A 24 -34.77 44.17 6.35
CA GLN A 24 -34.03 43.42 7.37
C GLN A 24 -33.77 41.97 6.93
N LYS A 25 -34.76 41.28 6.35
CA LYS A 25 -34.56 39.93 5.81
C LYS A 25 -33.48 39.90 4.73
N ARG A 26 -33.48 40.87 3.81
CA ARG A 26 -32.43 40.99 2.79
C ARG A 26 -31.05 41.29 3.38
N GLU A 27 -30.95 42.21 4.34
CA GLU A 27 -29.70 42.52 5.03
C GLU A 27 -29.16 41.32 5.83
N LEU A 28 -30.04 40.52 6.45
CA LEU A 28 -29.66 39.29 7.12
C LEU A 28 -29.15 38.23 6.14
N GLU A 29 -29.77 38.10 4.97
CA GLU A 29 -29.28 37.20 3.92
C GLU A 29 -27.94 37.64 3.33
N GLU A 30 -27.74 38.94 3.11
CA GLU A 30 -26.45 39.47 2.68
C GLU A 30 -25.37 39.19 3.75
N LYS A 31 -25.65 39.47 5.03
CA LYS A 31 -24.74 39.11 6.14
C LYS A 31 -24.46 37.61 6.20
N ARG A 32 -25.45 36.75 5.95
CA ARG A 32 -25.26 35.29 5.88
C ARG A 32 -24.37 34.89 4.72
N LYS A 33 -24.56 35.47 3.53
CA LYS A 33 -23.69 35.24 2.37
C LYS A 33 -22.24 35.65 2.64
N PHE A 34 -22.03 36.69 3.43
CA PHE A 34 -20.71 37.12 3.89
C PHE A 34 -20.18 36.36 5.11
N GLY A 35 -20.94 35.39 5.66
CA GLY A 35 -20.54 34.64 6.86
C GLY A 35 -20.54 35.45 8.17
N LEU A 36 -21.14 36.65 8.18
CA LEU A 36 -21.21 37.53 9.34
C LEU A 36 -22.41 37.21 10.26
N ALA A 37 -23.42 36.50 9.75
CA ALA A 37 -24.61 36.11 10.49
C ALA A 37 -24.79 34.59 10.45
N PRO A 38 -25.39 33.99 11.50
CA PRO A 38 -25.64 32.55 11.55
C PRO A 38 -26.59 32.11 10.43
N LEU A 39 -26.39 30.88 9.96
CA LEU A 39 -27.19 30.29 8.88
C LEU A 39 -28.66 30.16 9.29
N ALA A 40 -29.54 30.13 8.28
CA ALA A 40 -30.93 29.77 8.53
C ALA A 40 -31.00 28.29 8.93
N VAL A 41 -31.82 27.94 9.91
CA VAL A 41 -32.02 26.56 10.34
C VAL A 41 -33.35 26.08 9.78
N ASP A 42 -33.38 24.88 9.21
CA ASP A 42 -34.58 24.21 8.71
C ASP A 42 -35.54 23.93 9.87
N GLU A 43 -36.81 24.31 9.72
CA GLU A 43 -37.85 24.11 10.74
C GLU A 43 -38.21 22.63 10.95
N VAL A 44 -38.06 21.79 9.92
CA VAL A 44 -38.43 20.37 9.95
C VAL A 44 -37.25 19.49 10.32
N LEU A 45 -36.10 19.72 9.67
CA LEU A 45 -34.92 18.87 9.82
C LEU A 45 -33.94 19.38 10.89
N GLY A 46 -34.04 20.65 11.31
CA GLY A 46 -33.09 21.25 12.24
C GLY A 46 -31.69 21.48 11.66
N ASN A 47 -31.50 21.23 10.36
CA ASN A 47 -30.22 21.39 9.68
C ASN A 47 -30.02 22.83 9.20
N GLU A 48 -28.76 23.27 9.18
CA GLU A 48 -28.41 24.58 8.63
C GLU A 48 -28.55 24.62 7.10
N ILE A 49 -29.16 25.68 6.59
CA ILE A 49 -29.37 25.94 5.17
C ILE A 49 -28.28 26.90 4.69
N SER A 50 -27.53 26.47 3.68
CA SER A 50 -26.48 27.29 3.07
C SER A 50 -27.05 28.60 2.49
N PRO A 51 -26.43 29.77 2.75
CA PRO A 51 -26.88 31.06 2.23
C PRO A 51 -26.82 31.20 0.71
N ASN A 52 -26.07 30.32 0.06
CA ASN A 52 -25.92 30.29 -1.39
C ASN A 52 -27.05 29.54 -2.10
N VAL A 53 -27.92 28.86 -1.34
CA VAL A 53 -29.15 28.27 -1.89
C VAL A 53 -30.14 29.39 -2.19
N PRO A 54 -30.61 29.55 -3.44
CA PRO A 54 -31.52 30.64 -3.79
C PRO A 54 -32.86 30.50 -3.05
N GLN A 55 -33.51 31.64 -2.76
CA GLN A 55 -34.77 31.68 -2.01
C GLN A 55 -35.88 30.80 -2.62
N LEU A 56 -35.95 30.72 -3.96
CA LEU A 56 -36.93 29.89 -4.66
C LEU A 56 -36.82 28.39 -4.30
N ILE A 57 -35.61 27.94 -3.95
CA ILE A 57 -35.29 26.56 -3.60
C ILE A 57 -35.44 26.37 -2.08
N SER A 58 -35.11 27.36 -1.25
CA SER A 58 -35.22 27.21 0.21
C SER A 58 -36.63 27.45 0.76
N GLN A 59 -37.46 28.24 0.09
CA GLN A 59 -38.84 28.48 0.52
C GLN A 59 -39.75 27.34 0.09
N ALA A 60 -40.37 26.68 1.06
CA ALA A 60 -41.34 25.63 0.77
C ALA A 60 -42.58 26.22 0.08
N PRO A 61 -43.07 25.60 -1.01
CA PRO A 61 -44.34 25.99 -1.62
C PRO A 61 -45.51 25.87 -0.64
N TRP A 62 -46.55 26.68 -0.83
CA TRP A 62 -47.71 26.77 0.07
C TRP A 62 -48.38 25.42 0.35
N TYR A 63 -48.42 24.50 -0.63
CA TYR A 63 -49.04 23.17 -0.50
C TYR A 63 -48.21 22.18 0.35
N TYR A 64 -46.97 22.52 0.71
CA TYR A 64 -46.15 21.68 1.57
C TYR A 64 -46.55 21.81 3.05
N GLY A 65 -47.26 22.89 3.42
CA GLY A 65 -47.84 23.07 4.77
C GLY A 65 -46.86 23.59 5.83
N THR A 66 -45.64 23.98 5.47
CA THR A 66 -44.67 24.62 6.37
C THR A 66 -44.45 26.07 5.97
N SER A 67 -44.66 27.01 6.89
CA SER A 67 -44.45 28.44 6.67
C SER A 67 -43.04 28.87 7.10
N GLY A 68 -42.03 28.40 6.40
CA GLY A 68 -40.63 28.68 6.72
C GLY A 68 -39.62 28.12 5.70
N PRO A 69 -38.32 28.46 5.85
CA PRO A 69 -37.27 27.93 4.99
C PRO A 69 -37.02 26.46 5.32
N THR A 70 -37.30 25.55 4.39
CA THR A 70 -37.09 24.10 4.57
C THR A 70 -36.56 23.49 3.28
N LEU A 71 -35.59 22.59 3.38
CA LEU A 71 -35.09 21.82 2.23
C LEU A 71 -35.75 20.42 2.15
N ALA A 72 -36.60 20.10 3.12
CA ALA A 72 -37.31 18.83 3.19
C ALA A 72 -38.25 18.59 1.98
N HIS A 73 -38.73 19.64 1.31
CA HIS A 73 -39.57 19.50 0.11
C HIS A 73 -38.80 19.08 -1.15
N GLN A 74 -37.47 19.22 -1.13
CA GLN A 74 -36.58 18.84 -2.23
C GLN A 74 -36.04 17.43 -2.08
N ARG A 75 -36.09 16.89 -0.87
CA ARG A 75 -35.70 15.51 -0.60
C ARG A 75 -36.74 14.58 -1.19
N LEU A 76 -36.27 13.48 -1.77
CA LEU A 76 -37.12 12.46 -2.35
C LEU A 76 -37.98 11.82 -1.23
N LYS A 77 -39.31 11.96 -1.33
CA LYS A 77 -40.25 11.45 -0.31
C LYS A 77 -40.49 9.95 -0.38
N ARG A 78 -40.35 9.37 -1.58
CA ARG A 78 -40.48 7.94 -1.84
C ARG A 78 -39.14 7.50 -2.41
N ALA A 79 -38.29 6.91 -1.58
CA ALA A 79 -37.20 6.12 -2.11
C ALA A 79 -37.86 5.00 -2.93
N ASP A 80 -37.80 5.11 -4.25
CA ASP A 80 -38.22 4.02 -5.11
C ASP A 80 -37.44 2.80 -4.63
N THR A 81 -38.16 1.73 -4.29
CA THR A 81 -37.60 0.53 -3.64
C THR A 81 -36.66 -0.27 -4.55
N MET A 82 -36.02 0.37 -5.53
CA MET A 82 -35.32 -0.26 -6.65
C MET A 82 -33.80 -0.11 -6.58
N ASP A 83 -33.26 0.54 -5.54
CA ASP A 83 -31.81 0.75 -5.40
C ASP A 83 -31.05 -0.49 -4.88
N GLY A 84 -31.76 -1.48 -4.33
CA GLY A 84 -31.17 -2.78 -4.00
C GLY A 84 -31.13 -3.70 -5.23
N LEU A 85 -30.12 -4.57 -5.31
CA LEU A 85 -30.12 -5.67 -6.27
C LEU A 85 -31.28 -6.62 -5.94
N GLN A 86 -32.44 -6.36 -6.54
CA GLN A 86 -33.61 -7.20 -6.35
C GLN A 86 -33.54 -8.37 -7.31
N ASP A 87 -33.50 -9.58 -6.78
CA ASP A 87 -33.62 -10.83 -7.54
C ASP A 87 -35.07 -11.07 -7.98
N LYS A 88 -35.59 -10.11 -8.74
CA LYS A 88 -36.93 -10.08 -9.30
C LYS A 88 -36.84 -10.47 -10.76
N HIS A 89 -36.62 -11.75 -11.01
CA HIS A 89 -36.74 -12.33 -12.34
C HIS A 89 -38.20 -12.69 -12.65
N ASP A 90 -38.51 -12.88 -13.93
CA ASP A 90 -39.85 -13.34 -14.32
C ASP A 90 -39.96 -14.81 -13.91
N LYS A 91 -40.99 -15.14 -13.14
CA LYS A 91 -41.18 -16.51 -12.64
C LYS A 91 -42.22 -17.22 -13.46
N VAL A 92 -41.92 -18.47 -13.82
CA VAL A 92 -42.86 -19.36 -14.49
C VAL A 92 -43.58 -20.18 -13.42
N LEU A 93 -44.85 -19.87 -13.20
CA LEU A 93 -45.73 -20.64 -12.32
C LEU A 93 -46.34 -21.81 -13.10
N VAL A 94 -46.14 -23.02 -12.58
CA VAL A 94 -46.69 -24.24 -13.17
C VAL A 94 -48.04 -24.53 -12.53
N LEU A 95 -49.13 -24.38 -13.30
CA LEU A 95 -50.51 -24.56 -12.82
C LEU A 95 -50.96 -26.03 -12.85
N GLY A 96 -50.23 -26.89 -13.55
CA GLY A 96 -50.49 -28.33 -13.65
C GLY A 96 -51.00 -28.76 -15.04
N LYS A 97 -51.41 -30.02 -15.16
CA LYS A 97 -51.81 -30.63 -16.43
C LYS A 97 -53.31 -30.95 -16.43
N ALA A 98 -54.04 -30.44 -17.42
CA ALA A 98 -55.43 -30.83 -17.64
C ALA A 98 -55.54 -32.32 -18.05
N LYS A 99 -56.52 -33.04 -17.50
CA LYS A 99 -56.73 -34.48 -17.75
C LYS A 99 -57.35 -34.74 -19.13
N THR A 100 -58.21 -33.83 -19.58
CA THR A 100 -58.95 -33.92 -20.84
C THR A 100 -58.85 -32.62 -21.62
N TYR A 101 -59.00 -32.70 -22.95
CA TYR A 101 -59.03 -31.52 -23.79
C TYR A 101 -60.26 -30.65 -23.45
N THR A 102 -60.03 -29.37 -23.21
CA THR A 102 -61.08 -28.37 -23.00
C THR A 102 -61.30 -27.54 -24.26
N ALA A 103 -62.55 -27.21 -24.56
CA ALA A 103 -62.87 -26.35 -25.70
C ALA A 103 -62.21 -24.97 -25.52
N GLY A 104 -61.53 -24.49 -26.56
CA GLY A 104 -60.74 -23.24 -26.50
C GLY A 104 -59.27 -23.43 -26.15
N ALA A 105 -58.85 -24.61 -25.69
CA ALA A 105 -57.45 -24.94 -25.50
C ALA A 105 -56.70 -25.15 -26.83
N CYS A 106 -55.37 -25.06 -26.78
CA CYS A 106 -54.48 -25.27 -27.92
C CYS A 106 -54.78 -26.59 -28.64
N GLY A 107 -55.09 -26.52 -29.93
CA GLY A 107 -55.51 -27.69 -30.70
C GLY A 107 -54.40 -28.74 -30.89
N ASN A 108 -53.14 -28.34 -30.72
CA ASN A 108 -51.98 -29.23 -30.86
C ASN A 108 -51.64 -29.95 -29.55
N CYS A 109 -51.39 -29.20 -28.47
CA CYS A 109 -50.86 -29.74 -27.22
C CYS A 109 -51.89 -29.88 -26.09
N GLY A 110 -53.01 -29.15 -26.17
CA GLY A 110 -54.13 -29.18 -25.23
C GLY A 110 -54.00 -28.27 -24.00
N SER A 111 -53.05 -27.33 -23.96
CA SER A 111 -52.97 -26.34 -22.88
C SER A 111 -53.97 -25.20 -23.03
N SER A 112 -54.39 -24.63 -21.92
CA SER A 112 -55.28 -23.46 -21.88
C SER A 112 -54.54 -22.12 -22.02
N THR A 113 -53.22 -22.11 -21.82
CA THR A 113 -52.45 -20.85 -21.65
C THR A 113 -52.05 -20.14 -22.95
N HIS A 114 -52.11 -20.82 -24.09
CA HIS A 114 -51.73 -20.25 -25.39
C HIS A 114 -52.55 -20.85 -26.54
N LYS A 115 -52.51 -20.18 -27.70
CA LYS A 115 -53.20 -20.62 -28.93
C LYS A 115 -52.35 -21.61 -29.72
N THR A 116 -52.96 -22.31 -30.67
CA THR A 116 -52.28 -23.32 -31.51
C THR A 116 -51.09 -22.78 -32.31
N ASN A 117 -51.08 -21.48 -32.66
CA ASN A 117 -49.99 -20.87 -33.40
C ASN A 117 -48.74 -20.67 -32.56
N ASP A 118 -48.91 -20.34 -31.28
CA ASP A 118 -47.83 -20.03 -30.32
C ASP A 118 -47.44 -21.27 -29.51
N CYS A 119 -47.72 -22.46 -30.04
CA CYS A 119 -47.50 -23.71 -29.35
C CYS A 119 -46.02 -24.07 -29.27
N TYR A 120 -45.50 -24.17 -28.05
CA TYR A 120 -44.10 -24.55 -27.79
C TYR A 120 -43.80 -26.03 -28.10
N LYS A 121 -44.83 -26.88 -28.19
CA LYS A 121 -44.68 -28.28 -28.64
C LYS A 121 -44.68 -28.36 -30.16
N PRO A 122 -43.90 -29.27 -30.76
CA PRO A 122 -43.89 -29.48 -32.21
C PRO A 122 -45.29 -29.78 -32.73
N ARG A 123 -45.60 -29.28 -33.93
CA ARG A 123 -46.91 -29.47 -34.57
C ARG A 123 -47.14 -30.95 -34.87
N LYS A 124 -48.18 -31.53 -34.29
CA LYS A 124 -48.57 -32.92 -34.51
C LYS A 124 -49.51 -33.03 -35.71
N LYS A 125 -49.42 -34.15 -36.45
CA LYS A 125 -50.39 -34.49 -37.50
C LYS A 125 -51.81 -34.65 -36.94
N VAL A 126 -51.92 -35.30 -35.78
CA VAL A 126 -53.16 -35.40 -35.00
C VAL A 126 -52.96 -34.68 -33.68
N GLY A 127 -53.57 -33.51 -33.54
CA GLY A 127 -53.48 -32.68 -32.34
C GLY A 127 -54.35 -33.17 -31.18
N ALA A 128 -54.16 -32.58 -30.01
CA ALA A 128 -54.98 -32.81 -28.81
C ALA A 128 -56.48 -32.58 -29.06
N LYS A 129 -56.86 -31.68 -29.97
CA LYS A 129 -58.26 -31.42 -30.34
C LYS A 129 -58.98 -32.66 -30.88
N TYR A 130 -58.28 -33.48 -31.66
CA TYR A 130 -58.85 -34.68 -32.29
C TYR A 130 -58.54 -35.95 -31.51
N SER A 131 -57.42 -36.00 -30.80
CA SER A 131 -57.01 -37.17 -30.01
C SER A 131 -57.52 -37.17 -28.56
N GLY A 132 -58.02 -36.04 -28.06
CA GLY A 132 -58.50 -35.87 -26.67
C GLY A 132 -57.40 -35.92 -25.60
N LYS A 133 -56.17 -36.30 -25.98
CA LYS A 133 -55.03 -36.48 -25.06
C LYS A 133 -54.26 -35.18 -24.90
N VAL A 134 -54.35 -34.57 -23.71
CA VAL A 134 -53.56 -33.40 -23.34
C VAL A 134 -52.12 -33.83 -23.05
N THR A 135 -51.17 -33.09 -23.64
CA THR A 135 -49.74 -33.37 -23.47
C THR A 135 -48.97 -32.21 -22.87
N ALA A 136 -49.47 -30.98 -22.97
CA ALA A 136 -48.84 -29.81 -22.36
C ALA A 136 -49.21 -29.65 -20.89
N ILE A 137 -48.39 -28.86 -20.20
CA ILE A 137 -48.61 -28.40 -18.84
C ILE A 137 -48.96 -26.91 -18.95
N ASP A 138 -49.95 -26.46 -18.19
CA ASP A 138 -50.34 -25.06 -18.17
C ASP A 138 -49.33 -24.27 -17.33
N MET A 139 -48.71 -23.28 -17.95
CA MET A 139 -47.71 -22.40 -17.35
C MET A 139 -48.12 -20.94 -17.50
N GLN A 140 -48.00 -20.17 -16.43
CA GLN A 140 -48.24 -18.72 -16.42
C GLN A 140 -46.94 -18.00 -16.06
N VAL A 141 -46.61 -16.94 -16.79
CA VAL A 141 -45.44 -16.10 -16.51
C VAL A 141 -45.89 -14.90 -15.68
N GLU A 142 -45.41 -14.79 -14.45
CA GLU A 142 -45.49 -13.56 -13.68
C GLU A 142 -44.39 -12.61 -14.12
N ARG A 143 -44.79 -11.48 -14.71
CA ARG A 143 -43.88 -10.44 -15.16
C ARG A 143 -43.70 -9.42 -14.05
N VAL A 144 -42.45 -9.19 -13.67
CA VAL A 144 -42.12 -8.20 -12.64
C VAL A 144 -41.70 -6.88 -13.31
N GLU A 145 -42.07 -5.76 -12.70
CA GLU A 145 -41.59 -4.44 -13.15
C GLU A 145 -40.09 -4.32 -12.85
N LYS A 146 -39.29 -4.29 -13.92
CA LYS A 146 -37.82 -4.24 -13.86
C LYS A 146 -37.29 -2.87 -14.30
N SER A 147 -36.20 -2.44 -13.67
CA SER A 147 -35.44 -1.26 -14.10
C SER A 147 -34.77 -1.49 -15.46
N TYR A 148 -34.27 -0.42 -16.09
CA TYR A 148 -33.56 -0.52 -17.37
C TYR A 148 -32.32 -1.42 -17.29
N ALA A 149 -31.55 -1.30 -16.19
CA ALA A 149 -30.38 -2.13 -15.95
C ALA A 149 -30.78 -3.60 -15.73
N GLN A 150 -31.79 -3.87 -14.88
CA GLN A 150 -32.29 -5.23 -14.60
C GLN A 150 -32.82 -5.95 -15.85
N LYS A 151 -33.46 -5.23 -16.79
CA LYS A 151 -33.93 -5.83 -18.06
C LYS A 151 -32.79 -6.31 -18.95
N ARG A 152 -31.60 -5.70 -18.84
CA ARG A 152 -30.42 -5.98 -19.67
C ARG A 152 -29.36 -6.79 -18.95
N GLU A 153 -29.62 -7.13 -17.70
CA GLU A 153 -28.68 -7.87 -16.88
C GLU A 153 -28.58 -9.31 -17.37
N ARG A 154 -27.38 -9.68 -17.84
CA ARG A 154 -27.10 -11.02 -18.36
C ARG A 154 -27.28 -12.11 -17.29
N TYR A 155 -27.04 -11.76 -16.04
CA TYR A 155 -26.95 -12.68 -14.91
C TYR A 155 -28.25 -12.77 -14.09
N ALA A 156 -29.35 -12.19 -14.58
CA ALA A 156 -30.61 -12.07 -13.85
C ALA A 156 -31.30 -13.42 -13.51
N MET A 157 -30.93 -14.52 -14.16
CA MET A 157 -31.54 -15.85 -13.94
C MET A 157 -30.69 -16.78 -13.06
N GLY A 158 -29.65 -16.25 -12.41
CA GLY A 158 -28.83 -16.97 -11.43
C GLY A 158 -27.48 -17.45 -11.98
N THR A 159 -26.41 -16.79 -11.56
CA THR A 159 -25.01 -17.25 -11.70
C THR A 159 -24.59 -18.27 -10.65
N GLY A 160 -25.38 -18.44 -9.59
CA GLY A 160 -25.01 -19.28 -8.45
C GLY A 160 -24.81 -20.75 -8.82
N VAL A 161 -25.60 -21.28 -9.77
CA VAL A 161 -25.51 -22.69 -10.18
C VAL A 161 -24.23 -22.96 -10.96
N ASP A 162 -23.84 -22.07 -11.88
CA ASP A 162 -22.63 -22.21 -12.67
C ASP A 162 -21.36 -22.05 -11.81
N LEU A 163 -21.36 -21.08 -10.88
CA LEU A 163 -20.22 -20.86 -9.97
C LEU A 163 -20.02 -22.03 -8.99
N LEU A 164 -21.11 -22.61 -8.45
CA LEU A 164 -21.05 -23.81 -7.61
C LEU A 164 -20.57 -25.04 -8.37
N GLN A 165 -20.80 -25.09 -9.69
CA GLN A 165 -20.32 -26.17 -10.54
C GLN A 165 -18.87 -25.98 -10.98
N GLN A 166 -18.39 -24.73 -11.05
CA GLN A 166 -17.00 -24.40 -11.34
C GLN A 166 -16.06 -24.67 -10.16
N ALA A 167 -16.48 -24.41 -8.93
CA ALA A 167 -15.67 -24.68 -7.74
C ALA A 167 -15.08 -26.11 -7.65
N PRO A 168 -15.87 -27.21 -7.80
CA PRO A 168 -15.31 -28.56 -7.77
C PRO A 168 -14.45 -28.89 -8.99
N GLN A 169 -14.66 -28.20 -10.11
CA GLN A 169 -13.82 -28.36 -11.30
C GLN A 169 -12.46 -27.71 -11.09
N GLU A 170 -12.41 -26.52 -10.48
CA GLU A 170 -11.17 -25.84 -10.09
C GLU A 170 -10.40 -26.66 -9.04
N GLU A 171 -11.09 -27.23 -8.06
CA GLU A 171 -10.47 -28.12 -7.06
C GLU A 171 -9.89 -29.39 -7.71
N GLY A 172 -10.62 -30.05 -8.63
CA GLY A 172 -10.11 -31.21 -9.37
C GLY A 172 -8.96 -30.87 -10.32
N ASP A 173 -8.98 -29.70 -10.95
CA ASP A 173 -7.89 -29.20 -11.79
C ASP A 173 -6.64 -28.84 -10.95
N GLU A 174 -6.82 -28.36 -9.72
CA GLU A 174 -5.73 -28.16 -8.75
C GLU A 174 -5.15 -29.49 -8.24
N GLU A 175 -5.99 -30.49 -7.97
CA GLU A 175 -5.58 -31.85 -7.57
C GLU A 175 -4.77 -32.53 -8.67
N THR A 176 -5.27 -32.53 -9.92
CA THR A 176 -4.54 -33.10 -11.06
C THR A 176 -3.24 -32.33 -11.36
N ARG A 177 -3.22 -31.00 -11.14
CA ARG A 177 -2.00 -30.20 -11.24
C ARG A 177 -1.02 -30.47 -10.09
N ALA A 178 -1.50 -30.84 -8.91
CA ALA A 178 -0.67 -31.27 -7.79
C ALA A 178 -0.10 -32.68 -8.01
N GLU A 179 -0.90 -33.61 -8.53
CA GLU A 179 -0.49 -34.98 -8.88
C GLU A 179 0.56 -34.99 -10.00
N SER A 180 0.33 -34.24 -11.08
CA SER A 180 1.32 -34.10 -12.18
C SER A 180 2.62 -33.42 -11.74
N ARG A 181 2.60 -32.63 -10.65
CA ARG A 181 3.80 -32.02 -10.04
C ARG A 181 4.57 -33.03 -9.17
N LEU A 182 3.93 -34.11 -8.70
CA LEU A 182 4.58 -35.18 -7.93
C LEU A 182 5.22 -36.25 -8.85
N GLU A 183 4.69 -36.45 -10.05
CA GLU A 183 5.23 -37.43 -11.01
C GLU A 183 6.44 -36.92 -11.83
N GLY A 184 6.68 -35.60 -11.88
CA GLY A 184 7.85 -34.99 -12.50
C GLY A 184 8.99 -34.72 -11.51
N ASN A 185 9.89 -35.68 -11.28
CA ASN A 185 11.02 -35.52 -10.35
C ASN A 185 12.25 -34.87 -11.02
N GLY A 186 12.64 -33.68 -10.56
CA GLY A 186 13.89 -33.00 -10.95
C GLY A 186 13.93 -31.50 -10.62
N GLU A 187 14.16 -31.17 -9.35
CA GLU A 187 14.59 -29.84 -8.86
C GLU A 187 13.68 -28.63 -9.20
N ALA A 188 12.49 -28.59 -8.61
CA ALA A 188 11.61 -27.43 -8.65
C ALA A 188 11.64 -26.65 -7.32
N VAL A 189 12.26 -25.46 -7.36
CA VAL A 189 12.12 -24.41 -6.34
C VAL A 189 10.65 -24.26 -5.94
N LYS A 190 10.36 -24.36 -4.64
CA LYS A 190 9.04 -24.11 -4.05
C LYS A 190 8.58 -22.67 -4.32
N LYS A 191 7.95 -22.44 -5.48
CA LYS A 191 6.93 -21.40 -5.64
C LYS A 191 5.58 -22.10 -5.44
N CYS A 192 5.12 -22.07 -4.19
CA CYS A 192 3.69 -22.18 -3.89
C CYS A 192 3.09 -20.84 -4.35
N PRO A 193 2.16 -20.79 -5.32
CA PRO A 193 1.35 -19.61 -5.47
C PRO A 193 0.46 -19.58 -4.22
N ARG A 194 0.87 -18.86 -3.17
CA ARG A 194 -0.11 -18.37 -2.21
C ARG A 194 -1.11 -17.56 -3.03
N LEU A 195 -2.38 -17.56 -2.65
CA LEU A 195 -3.41 -16.66 -3.20
C LEU A 195 -3.03 -15.16 -3.13
N GLN A 196 -1.89 -14.82 -2.49
CA GLN A 196 -1.22 -13.51 -2.56
C GLN A 196 -0.55 -13.21 -3.92
N ASP A 197 -0.22 -14.22 -4.73
CA ASP A 197 0.53 -14.06 -5.99
C ASP A 197 -0.35 -13.78 -7.22
N LEU A 198 -1.68 -13.80 -7.10
CA LEU A 198 -2.56 -13.34 -8.20
C LEU A 198 -2.46 -11.81 -8.39
N PHE A 199 -2.16 -11.07 -7.31
CA PHE A 199 -1.86 -9.64 -7.39
C PHE A 199 -0.42 -9.34 -7.83
N ALA A 200 0.52 -10.26 -7.59
CA ALA A 200 1.91 -10.10 -8.01
C ALA A 200 2.14 -10.48 -9.49
N THR A 201 1.31 -11.36 -10.05
CA THR A 201 1.53 -11.92 -11.40
C THR A 201 0.83 -11.17 -12.53
N GLN A 202 -0.13 -10.28 -12.23
CA GLN A 202 -0.78 -9.43 -13.24
C GLN A 202 -0.32 -7.96 -13.26
N THR A 203 0.58 -7.56 -12.36
CA THR A 203 1.43 -6.38 -12.60
C THR A 203 2.75 -6.82 -13.21
N ALA A 204 2.70 -7.61 -14.29
CA ALA A 204 3.78 -7.59 -15.28
C ALA A 204 3.69 -6.21 -15.94
N VAL A 205 4.33 -5.25 -15.26
CA VAL A 205 4.52 -3.85 -15.63
C VAL A 205 5.20 -3.81 -17.00
N THR A 206 4.39 -3.92 -18.05
CA THR A 206 4.78 -3.59 -19.42
C THR A 206 4.54 -2.10 -19.57
N GLY A 207 5.35 -1.31 -18.87
CA GLY A 207 5.26 0.15 -18.79
C GLY A 207 5.60 0.63 -17.39
N GLY A 208 6.89 0.91 -17.14
CA GLY A 208 7.50 1.21 -15.83
C GLY A 208 6.65 2.05 -14.85
N GLY A 209 5.86 1.36 -14.03
CA GLY A 209 5.21 1.94 -12.87
C GLY A 209 6.24 2.12 -11.75
N VAL A 210 6.28 3.33 -11.18
CA VAL A 210 7.05 3.62 -9.97
C VAL A 210 6.55 2.69 -8.87
N GLU A 211 7.44 1.91 -8.27
CA GLU A 211 7.12 1.10 -7.09
C GLU A 211 6.70 2.04 -5.95
N ILE A 212 5.39 2.21 -5.75
CA ILE A 212 4.86 2.90 -4.57
C ILE A 212 5.01 1.93 -3.40
N LYS A 213 6.12 2.03 -2.68
CA LYS A 213 6.43 1.18 -1.51
C LYS A 213 5.65 1.56 -0.26
N GLU A 214 5.23 2.82 -0.14
CA GLU A 214 4.55 3.33 1.05
C GLU A 214 3.03 3.23 0.91
N LEU A 215 2.36 2.79 1.97
CA LEU A 215 0.90 2.72 2.03
C LEU A 215 0.30 4.12 1.80
N PRO A 216 -0.71 4.28 0.92
CA PRO A 216 -1.42 5.54 0.77
C PRO A 216 -1.99 6.05 2.10
N LYS A 217 -1.95 7.37 2.31
CA LYS A 217 -2.36 8.01 3.57
C LYS A 217 -3.78 7.61 4.01
N HIS A 218 -4.76 7.69 3.11
CA HIS A 218 -6.17 7.38 3.39
C HIS A 218 -6.46 5.90 3.67
N LEU A 219 -5.50 5.00 3.45
CA LEU A 219 -5.66 3.56 3.76
C LEU A 219 -5.09 3.18 5.13
N HIS A 220 -4.53 4.13 5.88
CA HIS A 220 -4.02 3.85 7.21
C HIS A 220 -5.16 3.46 8.18
N ASN A 221 -6.31 4.13 8.06
CA ASN A 221 -7.55 3.78 8.77
C ASN A 221 -8.72 3.75 7.79
N LEU A 222 -9.53 2.69 7.85
CA LEU A 222 -10.74 2.51 7.04
C LEU A 222 -12.02 2.86 7.79
N ASP A 223 -11.91 3.23 9.07
CA ASP A 223 -13.05 3.64 9.88
C ASP A 223 -13.55 5.02 9.42
N ASP A 224 -14.86 5.15 9.22
CA ASP A 224 -15.50 6.35 8.63
C ASP A 224 -15.38 7.60 9.53
N ASP A 225 -15.21 7.43 10.84
CA ASP A 225 -14.97 8.51 11.81
C ASP A 225 -13.51 9.01 11.80
N GLY A 226 -12.72 8.57 10.82
CA GLY A 226 -11.31 8.87 10.68
C GLY A 226 -10.99 10.34 10.37
N VAL A 227 -9.70 10.64 10.45
CA VAL A 227 -9.17 11.94 10.06
C VAL A 227 -9.41 12.20 8.57
N LEU A 228 -9.90 13.40 8.25
CA LEU A 228 -10.09 13.85 6.88
C LEU A 228 -8.80 13.81 6.06
N PHE A 229 -8.81 13.05 4.97
CA PHE A 229 -7.86 13.15 3.86
C PHE A 229 -8.40 14.10 2.79
N ASP A 230 -7.63 15.12 2.44
CA ASP A 230 -7.92 15.95 1.28
C ASP A 230 -7.26 15.34 0.02
N PRO A 231 -8.04 14.73 -0.90
CA PRO A 231 -7.49 14.11 -2.10
C PRO A 231 -6.90 15.13 -3.07
N LYS A 232 -7.26 16.41 -2.96
CA LYS A 232 -6.74 17.47 -3.85
C LYS A 232 -5.30 17.82 -3.53
N THR A 233 -4.99 17.99 -2.25
CA THR A 233 -3.63 18.33 -1.79
C THR A 233 -2.82 17.09 -1.41
N GLY A 234 -3.46 15.91 -1.32
CA GLY A 234 -2.82 14.69 -0.84
C GLY A 234 -2.38 14.78 0.62
N SER A 235 -3.05 15.62 1.42
CA SER A 235 -2.68 15.89 2.82
C SER A 235 -3.66 15.28 3.81
N MET A 236 -3.13 14.71 4.90
CA MET A 236 -3.89 14.29 6.07
C MET A 236 -3.39 15.09 7.28
N ARG A 237 -4.23 16.00 7.77
CA ARG A 237 -3.83 16.92 8.85
C ARG A 237 -3.68 16.20 10.19
N GLY A 238 -4.68 15.45 10.61
CA GLY A 238 -4.67 14.71 11.88
C GLY A 238 -3.89 13.39 11.82
N ASN A 239 -3.66 12.80 12.99
CA ASN A 239 -3.12 11.45 13.08
C ASN A 239 -4.26 10.43 12.92
N PRO A 240 -4.27 9.59 11.86
CA PRO A 240 -5.21 8.48 11.79
C PRO A 240 -4.95 7.47 12.93
N ASN A 241 -3.69 7.18 13.22
CA ASN A 241 -3.27 6.13 14.15
C ASN A 241 -3.11 6.65 15.58
N ALA A 242 -4.11 7.35 16.11
CA ALA A 242 -4.01 7.92 17.46
C ALA A 242 -3.85 6.85 18.56
N ALA A 243 -4.42 5.66 18.35
CA ALA A 243 -4.32 4.54 19.29
C ALA A 243 -2.94 3.83 19.25
N ASP A 244 -2.31 3.78 18.06
CA ASP A 244 -1.09 3.02 17.81
C ASP A 244 0.08 3.94 17.42
N PRO A 245 0.93 4.37 18.38
CA PRO A 245 2.07 5.24 18.09
C PRO A 245 3.21 4.52 17.34
N THR A 246 3.17 3.20 17.21
CA THR A 246 4.17 2.39 16.52
C THR A 246 4.09 2.49 15.00
N ARG A 247 2.95 2.94 14.46
CA ARG A 247 2.76 3.10 13.02
C ARG A 247 3.59 4.27 12.48
N ALA A 248 4.12 4.08 11.28
CA ALA A 248 5.06 5.03 10.67
C ALA A 248 4.44 6.40 10.38
N PHE A 249 3.16 6.44 9.99
CA PHE A 249 2.46 7.68 9.70
C PHE A 249 1.62 8.13 10.90
N GLN A 250 1.96 9.30 11.44
CA GLN A 250 1.28 9.92 12.58
C GLN A 250 0.57 11.24 12.20
N GLY A 251 0.32 11.49 10.92
CA GLY A 251 -0.28 12.72 10.40
C GLY A 251 0.72 13.74 9.88
N ASP A 252 0.31 14.53 8.88
CA ASP A 252 1.18 15.54 8.27
C ASP A 252 1.46 16.70 9.23
N LEU A 253 0.53 17.04 10.15
CA LEU A 253 0.75 18.11 11.12
C LEU A 253 1.89 17.79 12.08
N GLN A 254 2.07 16.52 12.45
CA GLN A 254 3.21 16.11 13.25
C GLN A 254 4.50 16.26 12.46
N ARG A 255 4.52 15.81 11.19
CA ARG A 255 5.66 15.99 10.30
C ARG A 255 6.03 17.46 10.07
N TYR A 256 5.04 18.37 10.01
CA TYR A 256 5.28 19.80 9.90
C TYR A 256 5.80 20.44 11.21
N ARG A 257 5.47 19.86 12.37
CA ARG A 257 5.94 20.33 13.68
C ARG A 257 7.26 19.71 14.13
N THR A 258 7.72 18.65 13.47
CA THR A 258 9.03 18.02 13.78
C THR A 258 10.21 18.79 13.20
N GLY A 259 11.39 18.66 13.83
CA GLY A 259 12.63 19.30 13.39
C GLY A 259 12.77 20.74 13.89
N ASP A 260 13.24 21.62 13.01
CA ASP A 260 13.58 23.02 13.34
C ASP A 260 12.36 23.96 13.43
N TYR A 261 11.13 23.43 13.35
CA TYR A 261 9.92 24.25 13.43
C TYR A 261 9.85 25.05 14.75
N TYR A 262 10.12 24.39 15.88
CA TYR A 262 10.07 25.05 17.19
C TYR A 262 11.21 26.04 17.41
N THR A 263 12.41 25.76 16.86
CA THR A 263 13.55 26.70 16.95
C THR A 263 13.29 27.96 16.15
N TYR A 264 12.69 27.84 14.96
CA TYR A 264 12.25 28.99 14.16
C TYR A 264 11.13 29.79 14.86
N LEU A 265 10.15 29.11 15.46
CA LEU A 265 9.05 29.77 16.17
C LEU A 265 9.55 30.54 17.40
N ASP A 266 10.47 29.95 18.18
CA ASP A 266 11.13 30.64 19.31
C ASP A 266 11.92 31.86 18.82
N MET A 267 12.70 31.72 17.73
CA MET A 267 13.41 32.86 17.12
C MET A 267 12.46 34.00 16.74
N GLN A 268 11.32 33.68 16.12
CA GLN A 268 10.34 34.68 15.71
C GLN A 268 9.68 35.36 16.92
N LEU A 269 9.35 34.60 17.97
CA LEU A 269 8.83 35.15 19.22
C LEU A 269 9.85 36.08 19.89
N ARG A 270 11.11 35.68 19.98
CA ARG A 270 12.19 36.52 20.55
C ARG A 270 12.40 37.80 19.75
N PHE A 271 12.39 37.71 18.42
CA PHE A 271 12.47 38.88 17.54
C PHE A 271 11.30 39.85 17.78
N LEU A 272 10.07 39.33 17.86
CA LEU A 272 8.88 40.14 18.15
C LEU A 272 8.90 40.74 19.56
N ASN A 273 9.47 40.02 20.53
CA ASN A 273 9.63 40.49 21.91
C ASN A 273 10.82 41.45 22.08
N GLY A 274 11.66 41.62 21.06
CA GLY A 274 12.86 42.47 21.11
C GLY A 274 14.00 41.88 21.95
N GLU A 275 13.98 40.58 22.22
CA GLU A 275 15.05 39.90 22.93
C GLU A 275 16.26 39.73 22.00
N SER A 276 17.33 40.49 22.27
CA SER A 276 18.58 40.44 21.49
C SER A 276 19.52 39.30 21.91
N LYS A 277 19.14 38.53 22.95
CA LYS A 277 19.91 37.37 23.38
C LYS A 277 19.79 36.29 22.31
N SER A 278 20.94 35.81 21.85
CA SER A 278 21.03 34.76 20.85
C SER A 278 20.26 33.50 21.28
N ILE A 279 19.91 32.69 20.29
CA ILE A 279 19.27 31.38 20.49
C ILE A 279 20.10 30.47 21.42
N VAL A 280 21.43 30.61 21.37
CA VAL A 280 22.37 29.88 22.22
C VAL A 280 22.50 30.67 23.51
N ASP A 281 22.09 30.09 24.63
CA ASP A 281 22.35 30.67 25.94
C ASP A 281 23.86 30.70 26.18
N PHE A 282 24.52 31.81 25.83
CA PHE A 282 25.98 31.94 25.94
C PHE A 282 26.46 31.72 27.37
N GLY A 283 25.64 32.01 28.38
CA GLY A 283 25.94 31.70 29.78
C GLY A 283 25.97 30.21 30.06
N LEU A 284 25.06 29.43 29.46
CA LEU A 284 25.02 27.97 29.62
C LEU A 284 26.14 27.30 28.82
N ASP A 285 26.46 27.80 27.63
CA ASP A 285 27.59 27.31 26.82
C ASP A 285 28.94 27.63 27.48
N GLU A 286 29.08 28.81 28.09
CA GLU A 286 30.26 29.16 28.89
C GLU A 286 30.40 28.24 30.12
N GLN A 287 29.29 27.91 30.80
CA GLN A 287 29.30 26.95 31.90
C GLN A 287 29.70 25.54 31.44
N LEU A 288 29.18 25.08 30.31
CA LEU A 288 29.51 23.77 29.72
C LEU A 288 30.97 23.69 29.25
N GLN A 289 31.49 24.78 28.67
CA GLN A 289 32.90 24.89 28.30
C GLN A 289 33.82 24.95 29.51
N LYS A 290 33.39 25.60 30.61
CA LYS A 290 34.12 25.58 31.88
C LYS A 290 34.15 24.18 32.49
N GLN A 291 33.02 23.48 32.50
CA GLN A 291 32.96 22.07 32.96
C GLN A 291 33.86 21.17 32.11
N LYS A 292 33.81 21.24 30.78
CA LYS A 292 34.70 20.46 29.90
C LYS A 292 36.18 20.78 30.14
N ARG A 293 36.53 22.04 30.38
CA ARG A 293 37.91 22.43 30.74
C ARG A 293 38.33 21.89 32.10
N GLN A 294 37.44 21.90 33.09
CA GLN A 294 37.71 21.30 34.40
C GLN A 294 37.85 19.77 34.31
N GLU A 295 37.01 19.09 33.53
CA GLU A 295 37.15 17.65 33.28
C GLU A 295 38.44 17.31 32.53
N GLN A 296 38.86 18.13 31.56
CA GLN A 296 40.13 17.97 30.88
C GLN A 296 41.31 18.21 31.82
N GLN A 297 41.26 19.26 32.64
CA GLN A 297 42.29 19.53 33.66
C GLN A 297 42.37 18.39 34.67
N GLN A 298 41.25 17.84 35.13
CA GLN A 298 41.25 16.67 36.01
C GLN A 298 41.80 15.41 35.32
N LYS A 299 41.55 15.23 34.01
CA LYS A 299 42.15 14.15 33.23
C LYS A 299 43.66 14.36 33.04
N ASP A 300 44.11 15.58 32.76
CA ASP A 300 45.51 15.92 32.55
C ASP A 300 46.31 15.91 33.86
N GLU A 301 45.72 16.34 34.96
CA GLU A 301 46.26 16.17 36.32
C GLU A 301 46.23 14.70 36.73
N GLY A 302 45.20 13.96 36.34
CA GLY A 302 45.16 12.50 36.48
C GLY A 302 46.29 11.81 35.74
N ASN A 303 46.60 12.24 34.51
CA ASN A 303 47.67 11.69 33.65
C ASN A 303 49.07 12.16 34.08
N ARG A 304 49.21 13.39 34.61
CA ARG A 304 50.47 13.88 35.18
C ARG A 304 50.79 13.21 36.51
N ASN A 305 49.78 12.98 37.35
CA ASN A 305 49.94 12.28 38.62
C ASN A 305 50.02 10.75 38.46
N ASP A 306 49.73 10.19 37.28
CA ASP A 306 49.95 8.77 36.98
C ASP A 306 51.45 8.42 36.78
N SER A 307 52.33 9.43 36.78
CA SER A 307 53.79 9.23 36.87
C SER A 307 54.32 9.22 38.31
N ARG A 308 53.46 9.38 39.32
CA ARG A 308 53.85 9.40 40.74
C ARG A 308 52.78 8.74 41.61
N VAL A 309 52.85 7.40 41.66
CA VAL A 309 52.24 6.50 42.67
C VAL A 309 50.98 7.06 43.34
N ARG A 310 49.81 6.80 42.76
CA ARG A 310 48.52 6.96 43.45
C ARG A 310 48.21 5.66 44.20
N THR A 311 48.41 5.68 45.52
CA THR A 311 47.64 4.81 46.42
C THR A 311 46.29 5.51 46.60
N GLU A 312 45.36 5.26 45.69
CA GLU A 312 43.98 5.69 45.89
C GLU A 312 43.33 4.76 46.91
N GLU A 313 42.74 5.32 47.95
CA GLU A 313 41.85 4.56 48.82
C GLU A 313 40.63 4.13 47.97
N GLU A 314 40.56 2.83 47.64
CA GLU A 314 39.45 2.25 46.88
C GLU A 314 38.11 2.67 47.50
N THR A 315 37.25 3.31 46.70
CA THR A 315 35.90 3.63 47.16
C THR A 315 35.12 2.32 47.38
N THR A 316 34.18 2.32 48.33
CA THR A 316 33.35 1.13 48.64
C THR A 316 32.59 0.60 47.42
N ARG A 317 32.31 1.48 46.46
CA ARG A 317 31.67 1.13 45.18
C ARG A 317 32.60 0.33 44.28
N ASP A 318 33.88 0.69 44.21
CA ASP A 318 34.87 -0.03 43.41
C ASP A 318 35.16 -1.42 43.97
N ARG A 319 35.23 -1.56 45.31
CA ARG A 319 35.31 -2.87 45.96
C ARG A 319 34.09 -3.75 45.67
N LEU A 320 32.90 -3.16 45.65
CA LEU A 320 31.66 -3.88 45.35
C LEU A 320 31.66 -4.39 43.89
N VAL A 321 32.01 -3.54 42.94
CA VAL A 321 32.07 -3.89 41.51
C VAL A 321 33.10 -4.97 41.26
N ARG A 322 34.27 -4.90 41.91
CA ARG A 322 35.33 -5.91 41.84
C ARG A 322 34.88 -7.25 42.41
N SER A 323 34.14 -7.23 43.52
CA SER A 323 33.61 -8.44 44.15
C SER A 323 32.50 -9.12 43.34
N LEU A 324 31.71 -8.35 42.58
CA LEU A 324 30.59 -8.86 41.81
C LEU A 324 30.98 -9.33 40.41
N TYR A 325 32.00 -8.72 39.80
CA TYR A 325 32.29 -8.91 38.37
C TYR A 325 33.76 -9.23 38.04
N GLY A 326 34.68 -9.18 39.01
CA GLY A 326 36.11 -9.44 38.80
C GLY A 326 36.83 -8.42 37.89
N ASP A 327 38.16 -8.45 37.88
CA ASP A 327 39.00 -7.52 37.12
C ASP A 327 38.88 -7.71 35.60
N SER A 328 37.91 -7.02 34.99
CA SER A 328 37.63 -7.05 33.54
C SER A 328 38.29 -5.89 32.75
N THR A 329 39.24 -5.18 33.35
CA THR A 329 39.79 -3.93 32.79
C THR A 329 40.66 -4.12 31.53
N LEU A 330 41.20 -5.32 31.29
CA LEU A 330 42.05 -5.56 30.11
C LEU A 330 41.23 -5.97 28.86
N ALA A 331 40.15 -6.74 29.03
CA ALA A 331 39.32 -7.18 27.90
C ALA A 331 38.37 -6.08 27.38
N SER A 332 37.92 -5.18 28.26
CA SER A 332 37.01 -4.09 27.88
C SER A 332 37.73 -2.93 27.16
N ALA A 333 39.01 -2.69 27.46
CA ALA A 333 39.78 -1.63 26.81
C ALA A 333 40.17 -2.00 25.38
N GLU A 334 40.63 -3.25 25.16
CA GLU A 334 40.97 -3.76 23.83
C GLU A 334 39.76 -3.84 22.89
N SER A 335 38.59 -4.23 23.41
CA SER A 335 37.35 -4.28 22.62
C SER A 335 36.85 -2.89 22.23
N LEU A 336 37.00 -1.89 23.11
CA LEU A 336 36.69 -0.49 22.80
C LEU A 336 37.65 0.12 21.77
N LEU A 337 38.94 -0.21 21.85
CA LEU A 337 39.94 0.24 20.88
C LEU A 337 39.69 -0.36 19.49
N ARG A 338 39.41 -1.67 19.41
CA ARG A 338 39.01 -2.33 18.15
C ARG A 338 37.75 -1.72 17.55
N MET A 339 36.77 -1.35 18.38
CA MET A 339 35.53 -0.73 17.91
C MET A 339 35.79 0.68 17.36
N LYS A 340 36.66 1.46 18.00
CA LYS A 340 37.06 2.80 17.53
C LYS A 340 37.86 2.74 16.22
N GLU A 341 38.77 1.78 16.10
CA GLU A 341 39.54 1.55 14.86
C GLU A 341 38.64 1.10 13.71
N ALA A 342 37.66 0.23 13.97
CA ALA A 342 36.67 -0.18 12.98
C ALA A 342 35.85 1.02 12.47
N ILE A 343 35.38 1.89 13.36
CA ILE A 343 34.61 3.09 12.98
C ILE A 343 35.47 4.08 12.18
N ALA A 344 36.73 4.26 12.56
CA ALA A 344 37.66 5.14 11.84
C ALA A 344 37.96 4.64 10.41
N SER A 345 38.12 3.33 10.24
CA SER A 345 38.34 2.73 8.90
C SER A 345 37.13 2.88 7.97
N VAL A 346 35.92 2.77 8.50
CA VAL A 346 34.67 2.95 7.74
C VAL A 346 34.49 4.43 7.35
N ALA A 347 34.82 5.36 8.25
CA ALA A 347 34.78 6.79 7.97
C ALA A 347 35.82 7.22 6.91
N ALA A 348 37.02 6.62 6.93
CA ALA A 348 38.06 6.87 5.92
C ALA A 348 37.66 6.34 4.53
N ALA A 349 36.99 5.18 4.46
CA ALA A 349 36.49 4.62 3.20
C ALA A 349 35.35 5.46 2.58
N ALA A 350 34.54 6.13 3.42
CA ALA A 350 33.49 7.04 2.96
C ALA A 350 34.03 8.37 2.39
N ALA A 351 35.22 8.80 2.82
CA ALA A 351 35.83 10.07 2.38
C ALA A 351 36.55 9.97 1.01
N SER A 352 36.85 8.77 0.51
CA SER A 352 37.59 8.55 -0.74
C SER A 352 36.71 8.25 -1.95
N SER A 353 35.59 8.96 -2.12
CA SER A 353 34.82 8.97 -3.38
C SER A 353 34.78 10.39 -3.97
N PRO A 354 35.50 10.69 -5.06
CA PRO A 354 35.33 11.96 -5.76
C PRO A 354 34.18 11.87 -6.76
N ALA A 355 33.31 12.88 -6.72
CA ALA A 355 32.34 13.18 -7.76
C ALA A 355 32.91 14.26 -8.70
N SER A 356 33.02 13.98 -9.99
CA SER A 356 32.97 15.01 -11.05
C SER A 356 32.75 14.42 -12.44
N SER A 357 31.87 15.07 -13.19
CA SER A 357 31.33 14.85 -14.52
C SER A 357 32.25 15.27 -15.69
N SER A 358 32.27 14.52 -16.81
CA SER A 358 32.16 15.03 -18.21
C SER A 358 32.35 13.95 -19.30
N SER A 359 31.36 13.87 -20.18
CA SER A 359 31.30 13.45 -21.61
C SER A 359 32.33 12.53 -22.32
N THR A 360 31.74 11.52 -23.01
CA THR A 360 32.11 10.82 -24.28
C THR A 360 33.15 9.68 -24.29
N PRO A 361 32.98 8.67 -25.18
CA PRO A 361 33.29 7.28 -24.89
C PRO A 361 34.68 6.86 -25.39
N MET A 362 35.45 6.17 -24.55
CA MET A 362 36.61 5.41 -25.00
C MET A 362 36.59 4.00 -24.41
N ALA A 363 36.89 3.05 -25.29
CA ALA A 363 36.97 1.62 -25.06
C ALA A 363 37.95 1.27 -23.92
N LEU A 364 37.55 0.31 -23.08
CA LEU A 364 38.37 -0.26 -22.01
C LEU A 364 39.49 -1.14 -22.59
N PRO A 365 40.76 -0.92 -22.24
CA PRO A 365 41.76 -1.97 -22.22
C PRO A 365 41.74 -2.63 -20.83
N HIS A 366 41.59 -3.95 -20.80
CA HIS A 366 41.63 -4.77 -19.59
C HIS A 366 43.06 -4.79 -19.02
N PRO A 367 43.33 -4.39 -17.75
CA PRO A 367 44.61 -4.72 -17.14
C PRO A 367 44.49 -6.05 -16.40
N ARG A 368 45.12 -7.08 -16.98
CA ARG A 368 45.53 -8.31 -16.28
C ARG A 368 46.58 -7.94 -15.23
N MET A 369 46.19 -7.95 -13.96
CA MET A 369 47.13 -8.23 -12.87
C MET A 369 46.57 -9.38 -12.04
N LEU A 370 47.18 -10.55 -12.25
CA LEU A 370 46.94 -11.76 -11.46
C LEU A 370 47.48 -11.52 -10.05
N SER A 371 46.58 -11.36 -9.09
CA SER A 371 46.93 -11.46 -7.68
C SER A 371 47.37 -12.89 -7.39
N ALA A 372 48.66 -13.07 -7.04
CA ALA A 372 49.21 -14.36 -6.64
C ALA A 372 48.45 -14.87 -5.41
N THR A 373 47.95 -16.11 -5.48
CA THR A 373 47.23 -16.69 -4.34
C THR A 373 48.20 -17.04 -3.20
N ARG A 374 47.67 -17.11 -1.98
CA ARG A 374 48.34 -17.29 -0.67
C ARG A 374 49.56 -18.23 -0.61
N ASN A 375 49.70 -19.19 -1.53
CA ASN A 375 50.78 -20.19 -1.55
C ASN A 375 51.80 -20.01 -2.70
N GLY A 376 51.84 -18.84 -3.34
CA GLY A 376 52.85 -18.51 -4.38
C GLY A 376 52.57 -19.13 -5.76
N HIS A 377 51.31 -19.50 -6.04
CA HIS A 377 50.86 -20.03 -7.33
C HIS A 377 50.11 -18.94 -8.13
N ALA A 378 50.34 -18.91 -9.45
CA ALA A 378 49.73 -17.94 -10.36
C ALA A 378 48.22 -18.17 -10.61
N CYS A 379 47.69 -19.34 -10.24
CA CYS A 379 46.28 -19.70 -10.38
C CYS A 379 45.68 -20.05 -9.01
N VAL A 380 44.36 -19.93 -8.85
CA VAL A 380 43.64 -20.29 -7.62
C VAL A 380 43.53 -21.80 -7.47
N TYR A 381 43.50 -22.31 -6.23
CA TYR A 381 43.29 -23.73 -5.92
C TYR A 381 41.93 -24.20 -6.44
N GLY A 382 41.87 -25.35 -7.11
CA GLY A 382 40.65 -25.84 -7.79
C GLY A 382 40.57 -25.47 -9.27
N SER A 383 41.56 -24.75 -9.80
CA SER A 383 41.66 -24.44 -11.24
C SER A 383 42.03 -25.64 -12.12
N TYR A 384 42.43 -26.77 -11.53
CA TYR A 384 42.71 -28.02 -12.21
C TYR A 384 42.13 -29.20 -11.44
N PHE A 385 41.57 -30.17 -12.16
CA PHE A 385 40.99 -31.39 -11.61
C PHE A 385 41.62 -32.59 -12.31
N GLU A 386 42.18 -33.51 -11.52
CA GLU A 386 42.69 -34.77 -12.03
C GLU A 386 41.59 -35.84 -11.97
N ARG A 387 41.24 -36.38 -13.14
CA ARG A 387 40.10 -37.27 -13.30
C ARG A 387 40.34 -38.68 -12.74
N ASP A 388 41.60 -39.12 -12.71
CA ASP A 388 41.94 -40.48 -12.30
C ASP A 388 42.09 -40.61 -10.76
N GLY A 389 42.37 -39.49 -10.08
CA GLY A 389 42.53 -39.45 -8.61
C GLY A 389 41.43 -38.71 -7.86
N PHE A 390 40.44 -38.14 -8.55
CA PHE A 390 39.38 -37.26 -7.99
C PHE A 390 39.92 -36.16 -7.06
N ARG A 391 41.07 -35.56 -7.38
CA ARG A 391 41.70 -34.51 -6.58
C ARG A 391 41.79 -33.18 -7.32
N TRP A 392 41.63 -32.11 -6.57
CA TRP A 392 41.76 -30.74 -7.03
C TRP A 392 43.17 -30.20 -6.81
N GLY A 393 43.66 -29.43 -7.78
CA GLY A 393 44.99 -28.85 -7.80
C GLY A 393 45.04 -27.51 -8.49
N TYR A 394 46.27 -27.04 -8.73
CA TYR A 394 46.55 -25.75 -9.37
C TYR A 394 46.89 -25.94 -10.85
N LYS A 395 46.27 -25.16 -11.75
CA LYS A 395 46.53 -25.24 -13.20
C LYS A 395 47.97 -24.92 -13.60
N CYS A 396 48.66 -24.06 -12.85
CA CYS A 396 50.01 -23.63 -13.19
C CYS A 396 51.08 -24.73 -13.07
N CYS A 397 50.99 -25.62 -12.08
CA CYS A 397 52.02 -26.64 -11.81
C CYS A 397 51.44 -28.06 -11.68
N LYS A 398 50.12 -28.23 -11.85
CA LYS A 398 49.34 -29.48 -11.67
C LYS A 398 49.55 -30.22 -10.35
N ARG A 399 50.14 -29.57 -9.35
CA ARG A 399 50.28 -30.11 -7.99
C ARG A 399 48.91 -30.21 -7.33
N LEU A 400 48.68 -31.32 -6.64
CA LEU A 400 47.43 -31.67 -5.97
C LEU A 400 47.54 -31.32 -4.48
N GLY A 401 46.46 -30.81 -3.88
CA GLY A 401 46.42 -30.39 -2.48
C GLY A 401 46.56 -28.88 -2.26
N LYS A 402 45.85 -28.37 -1.24
CA LYS A 402 45.64 -26.93 -1.01
C LYS A 402 46.88 -26.21 -0.49
N ASP A 403 47.77 -26.91 0.23
CA ASP A 403 48.95 -26.33 0.87
C ASP A 403 50.26 -26.61 0.11
N ALA A 404 50.17 -26.96 -1.18
CA ALA A 404 51.35 -27.25 -1.98
C ALA A 404 52.25 -26.01 -2.14
N VAL A 405 53.52 -26.12 -1.76
CA VAL A 405 54.52 -25.04 -1.82
C VAL A 405 54.79 -24.62 -3.28
N ALA A 406 55.12 -23.34 -3.47
CA ALA A 406 55.25 -22.61 -4.74
C ALA A 406 56.04 -23.30 -5.86
N CYS A 407 55.73 -22.90 -7.10
CA CYS A 407 56.33 -23.42 -8.33
C CYS A 407 57.80 -23.00 -8.42
N GLN A 408 58.75 -23.95 -8.31
CA GLN A 408 60.13 -23.69 -8.69
C GLN A 408 60.17 -23.57 -10.22
N SER A 409 60.53 -22.39 -10.72
CA SER A 409 60.69 -22.12 -12.14
C SER A 409 61.74 -23.04 -12.76
N LYS A 410 61.33 -23.89 -13.70
CA LYS A 410 62.23 -24.46 -14.70
C LYS A 410 61.60 -24.27 -16.08
N GLN A 411 62.23 -23.40 -16.87
CA GLN A 411 62.16 -23.41 -18.33
C GLN A 411 62.81 -24.71 -18.81
N ALA A 412 62.13 -25.48 -19.66
CA ALA A 412 62.65 -26.14 -20.86
C ALA A 412 61.67 -27.22 -21.38
N GLU A 413 61.66 -27.37 -22.70
CA GLU A 413 61.21 -28.52 -23.51
C GLU A 413 59.72 -28.61 -23.90
N ALA A 414 59.39 -28.02 -25.07
CA ALA A 414 58.80 -28.73 -26.22
C ALA A 414 58.64 -27.77 -27.41
N ALA A 415 59.78 -27.31 -27.95
CA ALA A 415 59.87 -26.84 -29.33
C ALA A 415 60.27 -28.04 -30.18
N THR A 416 59.30 -28.82 -30.68
CA THR A 416 59.48 -29.85 -31.73
C THR A 416 58.12 -30.42 -32.15
N ALA A 417 57.31 -29.68 -32.92
CA ALA A 417 56.17 -30.27 -33.64
C ALA A 417 55.56 -29.44 -34.80
N ALA A 418 56.18 -28.34 -35.26
CA ALA A 418 55.55 -27.51 -36.30
C ALA A 418 56.57 -26.82 -37.22
N LYS A 419 57.43 -27.60 -37.89
CA LYS A 419 58.23 -27.11 -39.03
C LYS A 419 58.70 -28.25 -39.95
N ALA A 420 57.73 -28.91 -40.57
CA ALA A 420 57.80 -29.78 -41.75
C ALA A 420 56.32 -30.23 -41.95
N GLU A 421 55.59 -30.01 -43.04
CA GLU A 421 55.95 -29.83 -44.44
C GLU A 421 54.84 -29.03 -45.13
N GLY A 422 55.24 -28.24 -46.11
CA GLY A 422 54.37 -27.78 -47.18
C GLY A 422 55.26 -27.45 -48.34
N HIS A 423 55.40 -28.37 -49.31
CA HIS A 423 55.89 -28.12 -50.67
C HIS A 423 55.62 -29.34 -51.59
N SER A 424 54.87 -29.07 -52.68
CA SER A 424 54.73 -29.75 -53.99
C SER A 424 53.26 -30.08 -54.31
N LEU A 425 52.57 -29.35 -55.21
CA LEU A 425 52.65 -29.31 -56.69
C LEU A 425 52.51 -30.68 -57.38
N GLY A 426 51.52 -30.78 -58.28
CA GLY A 426 51.70 -31.45 -59.57
C GLY A 426 50.96 -32.77 -59.81
N GLU A 427 49.82 -32.66 -60.50
CA GLU A 427 49.39 -33.41 -61.69
C GLU A 427 49.78 -34.89 -61.96
N ALA A 428 48.74 -35.61 -62.41
CA ALA A 428 48.69 -36.61 -63.48
C ALA A 428 49.26 -38.03 -63.24
N SER A 429 48.39 -38.96 -62.84
CA SER A 429 47.75 -39.95 -63.73
C SER A 429 46.67 -40.73 -62.99
#